data_AF-A0A838TWM8-F1
#
_entry.id   AF-A0A838TWM8-F1
#
_cell.length_a   1.000
_cell.length_b   1.000
_cell.length_c   1.000
_cell.angle_alpha   90.00
_cell.angle_beta   90.00
_cell.angle_gamma   90.00
#
_symmetry.space_group_name_H-M   'P 1'
#
loop_
_entity.id
_entity.type
_entity.pdbx_description
1 polymer ?
#
loop_
_entity_poly.entity_id
_entity_poly.type
_entity_poly.pdbx_seq_one_letter_code
_entity_poly.pdbx_strand_id
1 'polypeptide(L)'
;MFELIFYKNKKEIQKNGDKNHVINQNLQEIISTIEEFSDEQREIIERFKREMEIFTTERSLESCLQALNSSMQLANIREKLLEVYKQYSFLLENEIKKLIEEREKKV
;
A
#
# COMPACT_ATOMS: atom_id res chain seq x y z
N MET A 1 36.55 -4.23 -30.89
CA MET A 1 35.11 -3.95 -31.10
C MET A 1 34.19 -4.88 -30.29
N PHE A 2 34.57 -6.14 -30.02
CA PHE A 2 33.77 -7.09 -29.21
C PHE A 2 33.75 -6.82 -27.69
N GLU A 3 34.78 -6.20 -27.11
CA GLU A 3 34.83 -5.92 -25.67
C GLU A 3 33.81 -4.86 -25.21
N LEU A 4 33.48 -3.90 -26.06
CA LEU A 4 32.48 -2.86 -25.76
C LEU A 4 31.06 -3.44 -25.65
N ILE A 5 30.74 -4.47 -26.44
CA ILE A 5 29.43 -5.14 -26.40
C ILE A 5 29.26 -5.89 -25.08
N PHE A 6 30.30 -6.62 -24.64
CA PHE A 6 30.29 -7.33 -23.36
C PHE A 6 30.17 -6.38 -22.17
N TYR A 7 30.86 -5.24 -22.21
CA TYR A 7 30.80 -4.25 -21.14
C TYR A 7 29.42 -3.56 -21.03
N LYS A 8 28.78 -3.30 -22.18
CA LYS A 8 27.42 -2.72 -22.24
C LYS A 8 26.39 -3.69 -21.67
N ASN A 9 26.47 -4.98 -22.05
CA ASN A 9 25.58 -6.03 -21.57
C ASN A 9 25.72 -6.26 -20.06
N LYS A 10 26.96 -6.27 -19.53
CA LYS A 10 27.20 -6.41 -18.09
C LYS A 10 26.64 -5.23 -17.28
N LYS A 11 26.75 -4.00 -17.80
CA LYS A 11 26.12 -2.81 -17.20
C LYS A 11 24.60 -2.86 -17.25
N GLU A 12 23.99 -3.34 -18.33
CA GLU A 12 22.52 -3.49 -18.42
C GLU A 12 21.99 -4.56 -17.46
N ILE A 13 22.69 -5.70 -17.33
CA ILE A 13 22.33 -6.77 -16.38
C ILE A 13 22.46 -6.28 -14.93
N GLN A 14 23.54 -5.56 -14.58
CA GLN A 14 23.68 -4.96 -13.25
C GLN A 14 22.61 -3.89 -12.98
N LYS A 15 22.31 -3.03 -13.96
CA LYS A 15 21.33 -1.96 -13.83
C LYS A 15 19.89 -2.49 -13.72
N ASN A 16 19.58 -3.63 -14.35
CA ASN A 16 18.31 -4.32 -14.18
C ASN A 16 18.22 -5.06 -12.83
N GLY A 17 19.31 -5.66 -12.37
CA GLY A 17 19.38 -6.28 -11.03
C GLY A 17 19.15 -5.28 -9.89
N ASP A 18 19.78 -4.10 -9.98
CA ASP A 18 19.66 -3.03 -8.99
C ASP A 18 18.24 -2.42 -8.97
N LYS A 19 17.66 -2.17 -10.16
CA LYS A 19 16.28 -1.69 -10.27
C LYS A 19 15.26 -2.68 -9.71
N ASN A 20 15.41 -3.97 -9.99
CA ASN A 20 14.51 -5.00 -9.46
C ASN A 20 14.63 -5.13 -7.94
N HIS A 21 15.82 -4.91 -7.38
CA HIS A 21 16.00 -4.89 -5.93
C HIS A 21 15.28 -3.71 -5.26
N VAL A 22 15.42 -2.50 -5.81
CA VAL A 22 14.73 -1.29 -5.31
C VAL A 22 13.21 -1.40 -5.44
N ILE A 23 12.71 -1.95 -6.55
CA ILE A 23 11.26 -2.17 -6.74
C ILE A 23 10.72 -3.16 -5.70
N ASN A 24 11.44 -4.26 -5.43
CA ASN A 24 11.05 -5.23 -4.41
C ASN A 24 11.08 -4.64 -2.99
N GLN A 25 12.07 -3.80 -2.66
CA GLN A 25 12.13 -3.10 -1.37
C GLN A 25 10.95 -2.14 -1.20
N ASN A 26 10.68 -1.30 -2.20
CA ASN A 26 9.55 -0.38 -2.18
C ASN A 26 8.20 -1.12 -2.08
N LEU A 27 8.08 -2.30 -2.71
CA LEU A 27 6.89 -3.13 -2.63
C LEU A 27 6.68 -3.71 -1.21
N GLN A 28 7.75 -4.18 -0.57
CA GLN A 28 7.70 -4.68 0.80
C GLN A 28 7.31 -3.58 1.79
N GLU A 29 7.85 -2.36 1.62
CA GLU A 29 7.48 -1.20 2.43
C GLU A 29 5.98 -0.86 2.28
N ILE A 30 5.46 -0.86 1.06
CA ILE A 30 4.04 -0.62 0.79
C ILE A 30 3.16 -1.70 1.42
N ILE A 31 3.54 -2.98 1.31
CA ILE A 31 2.81 -4.09 1.93
C ILE A 31 2.79 -3.94 3.46
N SER A 32 3.94 -3.67 4.07
CA SER A 32 4.04 -3.45 5.51
C SER A 32 3.18 -2.28 5.96
N THR A 33 3.13 -1.20 5.18
CA THR A 33 2.28 -0.04 5.47
C THR A 33 0.79 -0.38 5.39
N ILE A 34 0.39 -1.20 4.41
CA ILE A 34 -1.00 -1.70 4.29
C ILE A 34 -1.36 -2.53 5.52
N GLU A 35 -0.48 -3.43 5.96
CA GLU A 35 -0.70 -4.27 7.14
C GLU A 35 -0.87 -3.42 8.40
N GLU A 36 0.03 -2.46 8.63
CA GLU A 36 -0.02 -1.54 9.78
C GLU A 36 -1.34 -0.75 9.82
N PHE A 37 -1.71 -0.09 8.71
CA PHE A 37 -2.96 0.67 8.67
C PHE A 37 -4.20 -0.22 8.75
N SER A 38 -4.12 -1.47 8.28
CA SER A 38 -5.22 -2.44 8.40
C SER A 38 -5.41 -2.88 9.85
N ASP A 39 -4.32 -3.08 10.59
CA ASP A 39 -4.36 -3.41 12.01
C ASP A 39 -4.91 -2.21 12.81
N GLU A 40 -4.44 -1.00 12.55
CA GLU A 40 -4.98 0.24 13.15
C GLU A 40 -6.47 0.40 12.86
N GLN A 41 -6.90 0.15 11.61
CA GLN A 41 -8.33 0.20 11.25
C GLN A 41 -9.15 -0.80 12.06
N ARG A 42 -8.67 -2.03 12.28
CA ARG A 42 -9.38 -3.05 13.07
C ARG A 42 -9.58 -2.60 14.51
N GLU A 43 -8.54 -2.05 15.13
CA GLU A 43 -8.63 -1.50 16.50
C GLU A 43 -9.65 -0.36 16.59
N ILE A 44 -9.64 0.58 15.64
CA ILE A 44 -10.60 1.69 15.59
C ILE A 44 -12.03 1.16 15.42
N ILE A 45 -12.25 0.14 14.58
CA ILE A 45 -13.58 -0.47 14.39
C ILE A 45 -14.08 -1.10 15.69
N GLU A 46 -13.23 -1.83 16.41
CA GLU A 46 -13.62 -2.42 17.69
C GLU A 46 -13.97 -1.37 18.73
N ARG A 47 -13.19 -0.28 18.80
CA ARG A 47 -13.48 0.83 19.71
C ARG A 47 -14.78 1.54 19.33
N PHE A 48 -14.98 1.85 18.05
CA PHE A 48 -16.20 2.50 17.56
C PHE A 48 -17.45 1.67 17.87
N LYS A 49 -17.39 0.34 17.72
CA LYS A 49 -18.51 -0.55 18.09
C LYS A 49 -18.87 -0.42 19.56
N ARG A 50 -17.88 -0.46 20.47
CA ARG A 50 -18.10 -0.32 21.91
C ARG A 50 -18.68 1.06 22.26
N GLU A 51 -18.14 2.12 21.68
CA GLU A 51 -18.63 3.50 21.89
C GLU A 51 -20.06 3.67 21.39
N MET A 52 -20.41 3.06 20.25
CA MET A 52 -21.78 3.06 19.74
C MET A 52 -22.74 2.29 20.66
N GLU A 53 -22.33 1.14 21.21
CA GLU A 53 -23.12 0.40 22.20
C GLU A 53 -23.39 1.25 23.45
N ILE A 54 -22.36 1.91 23.97
CA ILE A 54 -22.48 2.85 25.11
C ILE A 54 -23.43 3.99 24.75
N PHE A 55 -23.24 4.64 23.59
CA PHE A 55 -24.11 5.73 23.14
C PHE A 55 -25.57 5.31 23.01
N THR A 56 -25.86 4.12 22.46
CA THR A 56 -27.25 3.64 22.34
C THR A 56 -27.93 3.42 23.70
N THR A 57 -27.14 3.11 24.72
CA THR A 57 -27.61 2.87 26.10
C THR A 57 -27.75 4.17 26.89
N GLU A 58 -26.69 4.98 26.95
CA GLU A 58 -26.65 6.20 27.75
C GLU A 58 -27.35 7.39 27.09
N ARG A 59 -27.22 7.50 25.76
CA ARG A 59 -27.72 8.62 24.94
C ARG A 59 -27.26 9.98 25.45
N SER A 60 -26.07 10.03 26.04
CA SER A 60 -25.43 11.25 26.53
C SER A 60 -24.73 11.99 25.40
N LEU A 61 -24.58 13.31 25.53
CA LEU A 61 -23.78 14.09 24.59
C LEU A 61 -22.33 13.59 24.55
N GLU A 62 -21.79 13.21 25.70
CA GLU A 62 -20.43 12.69 25.83
C GLU A 62 -20.22 11.40 25.04
N SER A 63 -21.09 10.39 25.24
CA SER A 63 -21.01 9.13 24.48
C SER A 63 -21.22 9.33 22.97
N CYS A 64 -22.03 10.31 22.57
CA CYS A 64 -22.17 10.71 21.17
C CYS A 64 -20.86 11.27 20.59
N LEU A 65 -20.18 12.14 21.33
CA LEU A 65 -18.93 12.76 20.88
C LEU A 65 -17.79 11.74 20.78
N GLN A 66 -17.75 10.77 21.70
CA GLN A 66 -16.79 9.67 21.65
C GLN A 66 -16.99 8.81 20.39
N ALA A 67 -18.21 8.35 20.13
CA ALA A 67 -18.53 7.58 18.93
C ALA A 67 -18.26 8.38 17.64
N LEU A 68 -18.56 9.69 17.63
CA LEU A 68 -18.24 10.57 16.51
C LEU A 68 -16.73 10.67 16.27
N ASN A 69 -15.94 10.80 17.33
CA ASN A 69 -14.49 10.87 17.24
C ASN A 69 -13.89 9.59 16.63
N SER A 70 -14.32 8.41 17.08
CA SER A 70 -13.87 7.16 16.45
C SER A 70 -14.36 7.01 15.01
N SER A 71 -15.56 7.50 14.67
CA SER A 71 -16.02 7.54 13.29
C SER A 71 -15.13 8.42 12.41
N MET A 72 -14.68 9.57 12.91
CA MET A 72 -13.77 10.46 12.19
C MET A 72 -12.39 9.82 12.00
N GLN A 73 -11.86 9.17 13.04
CA GLN A 73 -10.61 8.40 12.93
C GLN A 73 -10.72 7.27 11.91
N LEU A 74 -11.87 6.57 11.87
CA LEU A 74 -12.13 5.51 10.89
C LEU A 74 -12.14 6.03 9.45
N ALA A 75 -12.67 7.23 9.22
CA ALA A 75 -12.62 7.87 7.91
C ALA A 75 -11.18 8.18 7.49
N ASN A 76 -10.39 8.75 8.41
CA ASN A 76 -8.99 9.11 8.16
C ASN A 76 -8.12 7.89 7.82
N ILE A 77 -8.24 6.79 8.57
CA ILE A 77 -7.44 5.58 8.29
C ILE A 77 -7.84 4.93 6.96
N ARG A 78 -9.12 4.98 6.59
CA ARG A 78 -9.60 4.49 5.28
C ARG A 78 -9.04 5.30 4.13
N GLU A 79 -8.91 6.61 4.27
CA GLU A 79 -8.28 7.46 3.27
C GLU A 79 -6.80 7.10 3.09
N LYS A 80 -6.06 6.91 4.19
CA LYS A 80 -4.67 6.47 4.15
C LYS A 80 -4.51 5.12 3.45
N LEU A 81 -5.34 4.13 3.82
CA LEU A 81 -5.34 2.81 3.17
C LEU A 81 -5.61 2.91 1.67
N LEU A 82 -6.61 3.69 1.28
CA LEU A 82 -6.94 3.90 -0.12
C LEU A 82 -5.74 4.45 -0.90
N GLU A 83 -5.01 5.41 -0.33
CA GLU A 83 -3.85 6.01 -0.98
C GLU A 83 -2.70 5.00 -1.15
N VAL A 84 -2.41 4.18 -0.14
CA VAL A 84 -1.38 3.14 -0.23
C VAL A 84 -1.78 2.05 -1.23
N TYR A 85 -3.07 1.65 -1.28
CA TYR A 85 -3.55 0.71 -2.29
C TYR A 85 -3.46 1.26 -3.72
N LYS A 86 -3.65 2.57 -3.94
CA LYS A 86 -3.40 3.18 -5.25
C LYS A 86 -1.93 3.09 -5.65
N GLN A 87 -1.02 3.36 -4.71
CA GLN A 87 0.42 3.23 -4.96
C GLN A 87 0.80 1.79 -5.32
N TYR A 88 0.28 0.82 -4.55
CA TYR A 88 0.45 -0.60 -4.84
C TYR A 88 -0.07 -0.97 -6.24
N SER A 89 -1.30 -0.55 -6.56
CA SER A 89 -1.92 -0.83 -7.85
C SER A 89 -1.12 -0.24 -9.01
N PHE A 90 -0.63 0.99 -8.87
CA PHE A 90 0.22 1.64 -9.87
C PHE A 90 1.51 0.87 -10.14
N LEU A 91 2.17 0.36 -9.09
CA LEU A 91 3.37 -0.47 -9.26
C LEU A 91 3.05 -1.78 -9.98
N LEU A 92 1.96 -2.45 -9.60
CA LEU A 92 1.50 -3.69 -10.23
C LEU A 92 1.20 -3.48 -11.73
N GLU A 93 0.46 -2.41 -12.07
CA GLU A 93 0.14 -2.07 -13.46
C GLU A 93 1.41 -1.83 -14.29
N ASN A 94 2.40 -1.14 -13.74
CA ASN A 94 3.66 -0.90 -14.44
C ASN A 94 4.45 -2.18 -14.66
N GLU A 95 4.43 -3.10 -13.70
CA GLU A 95 5.09 -4.39 -13.85
C GLU A 95 4.40 -5.26 -14.91
N ILE A 96 3.06 -5.28 -14.92
CA ILE A 96 2.27 -5.95 -15.96
C ILE A 96 2.61 -5.38 -17.34
N LYS A 97 2.69 -4.06 -17.50
CA LYS A 97 3.06 -3.42 -18.79
C LYS A 97 4.45 -3.85 -19.26
N LYS A 98 5.45 -3.87 -18.37
CA LYS A 98 6.81 -4.36 -18.73
C LYS A 98 6.78 -5.81 -19.20
N LEU A 99 6.08 -6.68 -18.48
CA LEU A 99 5.98 -8.10 -18.83
C LEU A 99 5.31 -8.31 -20.19
N ILE A 100 4.29 -7.50 -20.52
CA ILE A 100 3.64 -7.50 -21.84
C ILE A 100 4.64 -7.07 -22.92
N GLU A 101 5.35 -5.95 -22.73
CA GLU A 101 6.35 -5.48 -23.70
C GLU A 101 7.48 -6.49 -23.91
N GLU A 102 7.96 -7.15 -22.84
CA GLU A 102 8.98 -8.19 -22.92
C GLU A 102 8.50 -9.43 -23.66
N ARG A 103 7.22 -9.78 -23.53
CA ARG A 103 6.60 -10.88 -24.28
C ARG A 103 6.51 -10.53 -25.76
N GLU A 104 6.07 -9.32 -26.11
CA GLU A 104 5.92 -8.86 -27.48
C GLU A 104 7.26 -8.75 -28.21
N LYS A 105 8.35 -8.36 -27.52
CA LYS A 105 9.72 -8.32 -28.09
C LYS A 105 10.34 -9.71 -28.33
N LYS A 106 9.77 -10.77 -27.76
CA LYS A 106 10.25 -12.17 -27.91
C LYS A 106 9.52 -12.94 -29.03
N VAL A 107 8.51 -12.33 -29.67
CA VAL A 107 7.78 -12.85 -30.84
C VAL A 107 8.29 -12.14 -32.08
#